data_AF-A0A1M7EAU9-F1
#
_entry.id   AF-A0A1M7EAU9-F1
#
_cell.length_a   1.000
_cell.length_b   1.000
_cell.length_c   1.000
_cell.angle_alpha   90.00
_cell.angle_beta   90.00
_cell.angle_gamma   90.00
#
_symmetry.space_group_name_H-M   'P 1'
#
loop_
_entity.id
_entity.type
_entity.pdbx_description
1 polymer ?
#
loop_
_entity_poly.entity_id
_entity_poly.type
_entity_poly.pdbx_seq_one_letter_code
_entity_poly.pdbx_strand_id
1 'polypeptide(L)' 'MRKDLFNLGPVFGYFFRKNDPNRHTNFNLRTMHFINKLSMAMFLVGFIVLLYRWFIR' A
#
# COMPACT_ATOMS: atom_id res chain seq x y z
N MET A 1 -11.59 10.94 35.18
CA MET A 1 -10.33 10.32 34.73
C MET A 1 -10.53 9.57 33.41
N ARG A 2 -10.74 10.25 32.26
CA ARG A 2 -10.76 9.67 30.90
C ARG A 2 -10.64 10.80 29.85
N LYS A 3 -9.43 11.25 29.51
CA LYS A 3 -9.20 12.15 28.35
C LYS A 3 -8.07 11.67 27.41
N ASP A 4 -7.31 10.65 27.81
CA ASP A 4 -6.16 10.14 27.04
C ASP A 4 -6.44 8.98 26.08
N LEU A 5 -7.64 8.39 26.09
CA LEU A 5 -7.97 7.30 25.16
C LEU A 5 -8.21 7.79 23.73
N PHE A 6 -8.54 9.08 23.56
CA PHE A 6 -8.72 9.74 22.27
C PHE A 6 -7.54 10.66 21.93
N ASN A 7 -6.37 10.40 22.51
CA ASN A 7 -5.16 11.12 22.13
C ASN A 7 -4.68 10.57 20.78
N LEU A 8 -5.33 11.02 19.69
CA LEU A 8 -4.97 10.71 18.30
C LEU A 8 -3.72 11.49 17.83
N GLY A 9 -3.29 12.48 18.61
CA GLY A 9 -2.07 13.28 18.37
C GLY A 9 -0.79 12.47 18.09
N PRO A 10 -0.44 11.46 18.91
CA PRO A 10 0.70 10.57 18.63
C PRO A 10 0.52 9.73 17.36
N VAL A 11 -0.72 9.40 16.98
CA VAL A 11 -1.01 8.58 15.80
C VAL A 11 -0.75 9.39 14.53
N PHE A 12 -1.19 10.66 14.49
CA PHE A 12 -0.87 11.58 13.39
C PHE A 12 0.66 11.78 13.26
N GLY A 13 1.38 11.96 14.37
CA GLY A 13 2.85 12.08 14.34
C GLY A 13 3.57 10.84 13.79
N TYR A 14 3.02 9.64 14.00
CA TYR A 14 3.56 8.40 13.43
C TYR A 14 3.39 8.30 11.91
N PHE A 15 2.26 8.76 11.36
CA PHE A 15 2.02 8.76 9.92
C PHE A 15 2.90 9.78 9.16
N PHE A 16 3.28 10.88 9.82
CA PHE A 16 4.19 11.89 9.26
C PHE A 16 5.66 11.70 9.65
N ARG A 17 6.03 10.57 10.26
CA ARG A 17 7.43 10.28 10.60
C ARG A 17 8.25 10.18 9.31
N LYS A 18 9.14 11.16 9.14
CA LYS A 18 10.05 11.33 8.01
C LYS A 18 10.78 10.01 7.73
N ASN A 19 10.78 9.56 6.48
CA ASN A 19 11.50 8.35 6.07
C ASN A 19 12.98 8.49 6.46
N ASP A 20 13.46 7.56 7.30
CA ASP A 20 14.85 7.53 7.75
C ASP A 20 15.81 7.47 6.53
N PRO A 21 16.67 8.49 6.34
CA PRO A 21 17.55 8.58 5.18
C PRO A 21 18.68 7.55 5.18
N ASN A 22 18.90 6.82 6.28
CA ASN A 22 19.87 5.73 6.41
C ASN A 22 19.36 4.38 5.88
N ARG A 23 18.14 4.30 5.34
CA ARG A 23 17.68 3.07 4.68
C ARG A 23 18.43 2.91 3.37
N HIS A 24 19.37 1.96 3.33
CA HIS A 24 20.00 1.51 2.10
C HIS A 24 18.90 1.21 1.06
N THR A 25 18.90 1.98 -0.02
CA THR A 25 18.02 1.80 -1.18
C THR A 25 18.48 0.54 -1.91
N ASN A 26 18.20 -0.63 -1.32
CA ASN A 26 18.52 -1.91 -1.91
C ASN A 26 17.66 -2.03 -3.17
N PHE A 27 18.28 -1.88 -4.35
CA PHE A 27 17.62 -2.04 -5.65
C PHE A 27 16.77 -3.32 -5.69
N ASN A 28 17.25 -4.41 -5.05
CA ASN A 28 16.50 -5.66 -4.88
C ASN A 28 15.11 -5.48 -4.24
N LEU A 29 14.97 -4.68 -3.18
CA LEU A 29 13.66 -4.44 -2.53
C LEU A 29 12.73 -3.63 -3.43
N ARG A 30 13.28 -2.64 -4.16
CA ARG A 30 12.51 -1.84 -5.12
C ARG A 30 12.02 -2.70 -6.29
N THR A 31 12.87 -3.57 -6.81
CA THR A 31 12.53 -4.52 -7.88
C THR A 31 11.52 -5.56 -7.41
N MET A 32 11.68 -6.11 -6.20
CA MET A 32 10.72 -7.05 -5.61
C MET A 32 9.32 -6.42 -5.47
N HIS A 33 9.25 -5.18 -4.99
CA HIS A 33 7.98 -4.46 -4.89
C HIS A 33 7.41 -4.08 -6.26
N PHE A 34 8.27 -3.73 -7.22
CA PHE A 34 7.85 -3.44 -8.59
C PHE A 34 7.24 -4.67 -9.27
N ILE A 35 7.88 -5.83 -9.17
CA ILE A 35 7.37 -7.10 -9.71
C ILE A 35 6.02 -7.44 -9.05
N ASN A 36 5.91 -7.29 -7.73
CA ASN A 36 4.66 -7.52 -7.01
C ASN A 36 3.53 -6.58 -7.48
N LYS A 37 3.84 -5.29 -7.67
CA LYS A 37 2.88 -4.30 -8.17
C LYS A 37 2.44 -4.60 -9.60
N LEU A 38 3.37 -5.04 -10.45
CA LEU A 38 3.09 -5.42 -11.84
C LEU A 38 2.18 -6.65 -11.92
N SER A 39 2.46 -7.67 -11.09
CA SER A 39 1.62 -8.87 -11.00
C SER A 39 0.18 -8.53 -10.63
N MET A 40 -0.02 -7.69 -9.62
CA MET A 40 -1.35 -7.29 -9.18
C MET A 40 -2.09 -6.47 -10.24
N ALA A 41 -1.38 -5.64 -11.01
CA ALA A 41 -1.98 -4.89 -12.11
C ALA A 41 -2.48 -5.81 -13.24
N MET A 42 -1.67 -6.79 -13.65
CA MET A 42 -2.09 -7.77 -14.68
C MET A 42 -3.27 -8.61 -14.21
N PHE A 43 -3.28 -9.03 -12.94
CA PHE A 43 -4.40 -9.74 -12.34
C PHE A 43 -5.68 -8.89 -12.34
N LEU A 44 -5.58 -7.62 -11.94
CA LEU A 44 -6.74 -6.72 -11.87
C LEU A 44 -7.36 -6.50 -13.25
N VAL A 45 -6.54 -6.37 -14.30
CA VAL A 45 -7.04 -6.25 -15.68
C VAL A 45 -7.81 -7.50 -16.08
N GLY A 46 -7.24 -8.70 -15.84
CA GLY A 46 -7.93 -9.96 -16.11
C GLY A 46 -9.23 -10.11 -15.32
N PHE A 47 -9.22 -9.71 -14.04
CA PHE A 47 -10.37 -9.73 -13.16
C PHE A 47 -11.49 -8.79 -13.63
N ILE A 48 -11.14 -7.57 -14.08
CA ILE A 48 -12.10 -6.63 -14.67
C ILE A 48 -12.72 -7.20 -15.94
N VAL A 49 -11.94 -7.83 -16.81
CA VAL A 49 -12.46 -8.48 -18.03
C VAL A 49 -13.41 -9.61 -17.68
N LEU A 50 -13.10 -10.40 -16.65
CA LEU A 50 -13.94 -11.49 -16.17
C LEU A 50 -15.26 -10.96 -15.59
N LEU A 51 -15.18 -9.92 -14.74
CA LEU A 51 -16.36 -9.22 -14.19
C LEU A 51 -17.22 -8.62 -15.30
N TYR A 52 -16.62 -7.90 -16.25
CA TYR A 52 -17.33 -7.31 -17.38
C TYR A 52 -18.08 -8.39 -18.18
N ARG A 53 -17.40 -9.52 -18.45
CA ARG A 53 -18.02 -10.65 -19.15
C ARG A 53 -19.13 -11.32 -18.35
N TRP A 54 -19.12 -11.24 -17.01
CA TRP A 54 -20.13 -11.85 -16.15
C TRP A 54 -21.34 -10.94 -15.89
N PHE A 55 -21.17 -9.62 -15.95
CA PHE A 55 -22.26 -8.66 -15.77
C PHE A 55 -22.97 -8.26 -17.07
N ILE A 56 -22.26 -8.24 -18.20
CA ILE A 56 -22.83 -7.83 -19.50
C ILE A 56 -23.30 -9.00 -20.37
N ARG A 57 -22.85 -10.22 -20.06
CA ARG A 57 -23.28 -11.45 -20.72
C ARG A 57 -23.92 -12.38 -19.70
#